data_AF-A0AA47E525-F1
#
_entry.id   AF-A0AA47E525-F1
#
_cell.length_a   1.000
_cell.length_b   1.000
_cell.length_c   1.000
_cell.angle_alpha   90.00
_cell.angle_beta   90.00
_cell.angle_gamma   90.00
#
_symmetry.space_group_name_H-M   'P 1'
#
loop_
_entity.id
_entity.type
_entity.pdbx_description
1 polymer ?
#
loop_
_entity_poly.entity_id
_entity_poly.type
_entity_poly.pdbx_seq_one_letter_code
_entity_poly.pdbx_strand_id
1 'polypeptide(L)'
;MGWNDHLNDDYDIDVQLPDEAGQVTANGFEPDDDWLRGASRELQIAAMRRWFKDRFVDPAHETPYCSEEGGYIFVYGGPYDPNDEIQSRFSDFVEYEVMEDLIHDLWMEVGDEWASRDGEIDAEVEYYDDALSIIVATRNDPYAMLEERLEQIGAILSAALPVKIESTIIQLAYSSAITALESYLWDTATYWVTNNREVFRRFIETNTDIGKKTLAVKDVFTKLEKLAEEVEGYLRDFVWHRLEKVKPIFEESLEIKMPNINSLMPCVLVRHDIIHRGGRDKDGNMITVSADDTYDLKNHITEFAAAIERELSRRYPIGLD
;
A
#
# COMPACT_ATOMS: atom_id res chain seq x y z
N MET A 1 44.72 27.59 -1.57
CA MET A 1 44.83 28.20 -2.91
C MET A 1 45.71 27.28 -3.74
N GLY A 2 45.25 26.58 -4.77
CA GLY A 2 43.92 26.45 -5.36
C GLY A 2 43.98 25.50 -6.56
N TRP A 3 42.78 25.17 -7.05
CA TRP A 3 42.41 24.71 -8.41
C TRP A 3 42.92 23.32 -8.82
N ASN A 4 42.05 22.29 -8.77
CA ASN A 4 41.12 21.90 -9.83
C ASN A 4 41.77 21.91 -11.22
N ASP A 5 42.00 20.72 -11.76
CA ASP A 5 41.83 20.39 -13.18
C ASP A 5 42.10 18.89 -13.37
N HIS A 6 41.04 18.10 -13.33
CA HIS A 6 40.93 16.94 -14.21
C HIS A 6 39.48 16.87 -14.69
N LEU A 7 39.23 17.73 -15.69
CA LEU A 7 38.25 17.48 -16.73
C LEU A 7 38.42 16.03 -17.22
N ASN A 8 37.37 15.24 -17.04
CA ASN A 8 37.06 14.15 -17.95
C ASN A 8 35.56 14.24 -18.26
N ASP A 9 35.20 15.34 -18.92
CA ASP A 9 33.95 15.58 -19.65
C ASP A 9 33.88 14.65 -20.88
N ASP A 10 33.78 13.32 -20.71
CA ASP A 10 33.73 12.42 -21.88
C ASP A 10 33.03 11.06 -21.66
N TYR A 11 32.00 11.01 -20.80
CA TYR A 11 31.09 9.85 -20.72
C TYR A 11 29.67 10.16 -21.23
N ASP A 12 29.53 11.19 -22.05
CA ASP A 12 28.30 11.49 -22.80
C ASP A 12 28.45 11.06 -24.28
N ILE A 13 29.16 9.95 -24.51
CA ILE A 13 29.03 9.24 -25.77
C ILE A 13 27.66 8.57 -25.70
N ASP A 14 26.68 9.16 -26.40
CA ASP A 14 25.46 8.49 -26.85
C ASP A 14 25.87 7.19 -27.56
N VAL A 15 26.09 6.13 -26.78
CA VAL A 15 26.33 4.80 -27.31
C VAL A 15 25.07 4.45 -28.09
N GLN A 16 25.15 4.55 -29.41
CA GLN A 16 24.02 4.28 -30.28
C GLN A 16 23.63 2.81 -30.12
N LEU A 17 22.50 2.60 -29.46
CA LEU A 17 21.91 1.29 -29.33
C LEU A 17 21.47 0.81 -30.72
N PRO A 18 21.82 -0.42 -31.12
CA PRO A 18 21.36 -0.98 -32.39
C PRO A 18 19.83 -1.11 -32.40
N ASP A 19 19.22 -1.19 -33.59
CA ASP A 19 17.76 -1.28 -33.73
C ASP A 19 17.19 -2.54 -33.05
N GLU A 20 17.99 -3.60 -32.92
CA GLU A 20 17.63 -4.83 -32.21
C GLU A 20 17.70 -4.71 -30.68
N ALA A 21 18.18 -3.60 -30.13
CA ALA A 21 18.36 -3.42 -28.68
C ALA A 21 17.04 -3.25 -27.91
N GLY A 22 15.96 -2.90 -28.60
CA GLY A 22 14.69 -2.63 -27.97
C GLY A 22 13.80 -1.74 -28.83
N GLN A 23 12.67 -1.33 -28.28
CA GLN A 23 11.68 -0.51 -28.97
C GLN A 23 11.40 0.78 -28.21
N VAL A 24 11.11 1.86 -28.95
CA VAL A 24 10.61 3.10 -28.35
C VAL A 24 9.10 2.99 -28.24
N THR A 25 8.60 3.02 -27.01
CA THR A 25 7.18 2.96 -26.68
C THR A 25 6.63 4.36 -26.39
N ALA A 26 5.35 4.46 -26.02
CA ALA A 26 4.79 5.72 -25.51
C ALA A 26 5.49 6.20 -24.22
N ASN A 27 5.99 5.26 -23.41
CA ASN A 27 6.58 5.51 -22.08
C ASN A 27 8.13 5.53 -22.13
N GLY A 28 8.71 5.76 -23.32
CA GLY A 28 10.15 5.76 -23.54
C GLY A 28 10.73 4.46 -24.12
N PHE A 29 12.06 4.38 -24.16
CA PHE A 29 12.77 3.20 -24.65
C PHE A 29 12.62 2.01 -23.71
N GLU A 30 12.25 0.84 -24.26
CA GLU A 30 12.16 -0.44 -23.57
C GLU A 30 13.16 -1.44 -24.20
N PRO A 31 14.21 -1.86 -23.47
CA PRO A 31 15.16 -2.85 -23.95
C PRO A 31 14.53 -4.22 -24.22
N ASP A 32 15.01 -4.93 -25.24
CA ASP A 32 14.68 -6.34 -25.46
C ASP A 32 15.47 -7.23 -24.48
N ASP A 33 14.77 -8.00 -23.66
CA ASP A 33 15.36 -8.80 -22.58
C ASP A 33 16.33 -9.88 -23.10
N ASP A 34 16.02 -10.51 -24.23
CA ASP A 34 16.84 -11.57 -24.81
C ASP A 34 18.12 -10.99 -25.43
N TRP A 35 18.02 -9.83 -26.07
CA TRP A 35 19.18 -9.07 -26.53
C TRP A 35 20.05 -8.61 -25.37
N LEU A 36 19.44 -8.08 -24.31
CA LEU A 36 20.15 -7.53 -23.15
C LEU A 36 21.01 -8.60 -22.44
N ARG A 37 20.52 -9.85 -22.34
CA ARG A 37 21.30 -10.99 -21.81
C ARG A 37 22.59 -11.27 -22.58
N GLY A 38 22.61 -11.00 -23.89
CA GLY A 38 23.73 -11.29 -24.79
C GLY A 38 24.60 -10.09 -25.15
N ALA A 39 24.19 -8.88 -24.77
CA ALA A 39 24.89 -7.64 -25.08
C ALA A 39 26.20 -7.48 -24.29
N SER A 40 27.11 -6.62 -24.79
CA SER A 40 28.32 -6.27 -24.03
C SER A 40 27.97 -5.42 -22.82
N ARG A 41 28.83 -5.44 -21.78
CA ARG A 41 28.66 -4.60 -20.57
C ARG A 41 28.38 -3.13 -20.89
N GLU A 42 29.10 -2.57 -21.85
CA GLU A 42 28.91 -1.18 -22.30
C GLU A 42 27.52 -0.94 -22.91
N LEU A 43 27.03 -1.87 -23.74
CA LEU A 43 25.70 -1.79 -24.34
C LEU A 43 24.58 -2.04 -23.32
N GLN A 44 24.79 -2.93 -22.35
CA GLN A 44 23.87 -3.16 -21.25
C GLN A 44 23.69 -1.90 -20.41
N ILE A 45 24.79 -1.25 -20.00
CA ILE A 45 24.76 0.01 -19.25
C ILE A 45 24.07 1.11 -20.05
N ALA A 46 24.40 1.26 -21.34
CA ALA A 46 23.76 2.26 -22.20
C ALA A 46 22.25 2.04 -22.34
N ALA A 47 21.80 0.80 -22.52
CA ALA A 47 20.38 0.46 -22.62
C ALA A 47 19.62 0.72 -21.32
N MET A 48 20.16 0.26 -20.18
CA MET A 48 19.55 0.49 -18.86
C MET A 48 19.53 1.98 -18.50
N ARG A 49 20.61 2.73 -18.79
CA ARG A 49 20.67 4.18 -18.53
C ARG A 49 19.63 4.93 -19.36
N ARG A 50 19.47 4.57 -20.63
CA ARG A 50 18.46 5.17 -21.50
C ARG A 50 17.05 4.86 -21.00
N TRP A 51 16.79 3.62 -20.64
CA TRP A 51 15.52 3.21 -20.03
C TRP A 51 15.20 4.03 -18.77
N PHE A 52 16.19 4.23 -17.90
CA PHE A 52 16.05 4.99 -16.66
C PHE A 52 15.82 6.48 -16.93
N LYS A 53 16.64 7.13 -17.76
CA LYS A 53 16.54 8.58 -18.07
C LYS A 53 15.33 8.95 -18.94
N ASP A 54 14.70 7.99 -19.60
CA ASP A 54 13.42 8.21 -20.27
C ASP A 54 12.25 8.28 -19.28
N ARG A 55 12.40 7.66 -18.09
CA ARG A 55 11.35 7.54 -17.05
C ARG A 55 11.56 8.46 -15.85
N PHE A 56 12.81 8.68 -15.46
CA PHE A 56 13.18 9.43 -14.28
C PHE A 56 14.01 10.67 -14.64
N VAL A 57 13.82 11.73 -13.86
CA VAL A 57 14.47 13.02 -14.04
C VAL A 57 15.01 13.54 -12.71
N ASP A 58 16.04 14.37 -12.78
CA ASP A 58 16.53 15.13 -11.63
C ASP A 58 15.41 16.05 -11.12
N PRO A 59 15.01 15.92 -9.83
CA PRO A 59 13.95 16.73 -9.23
C PRO A 59 14.21 18.23 -9.35
N ALA A 60 15.46 18.69 -9.46
CA ALA A 60 15.81 20.10 -9.62
C ALA A 60 15.20 20.74 -10.89
N HIS A 61 14.88 19.95 -11.91
CA HIS A 61 14.37 20.45 -13.19
C HIS A 61 12.84 20.51 -13.26
N GLU A 62 12.13 19.55 -12.66
CA GLU A 62 10.70 19.35 -12.89
C GLU A 62 9.85 19.23 -11.60
N THR A 63 10.46 19.38 -10.41
CA THR A 63 9.71 19.33 -9.13
C THR A 63 9.69 20.66 -8.36
N PRO A 64 8.53 21.07 -7.80
CA PRO A 64 8.46 22.23 -6.91
C PRO A 64 9.29 22.05 -5.63
N TYR A 65 10.05 23.08 -5.24
CA TYR A 65 10.88 23.08 -4.03
C TYR A 65 10.23 23.85 -2.88
N CYS A 66 10.15 23.27 -1.68
CA CYS A 66 9.65 23.94 -0.47
C CYS A 66 10.80 24.43 0.41
N SER A 67 11.00 25.76 0.45
CA SER A 67 12.08 26.37 1.24
C SER A 67 11.87 26.36 2.76
N GLU A 68 10.64 26.12 3.25
CA GLU A 68 10.35 26.04 4.69
C GLU A 68 10.71 24.67 5.28
N GLU A 69 10.51 23.59 4.52
CA GLU A 69 10.82 22.21 4.94
C GLU A 69 12.17 21.69 4.40
N GLY A 70 12.74 22.35 3.38
CA GLY A 70 14.08 22.08 2.86
C GLY A 70 14.16 20.85 1.95
N GLY A 71 13.19 20.66 1.06
CA GLY A 71 13.15 19.51 0.14
C GLY A 71 12.25 19.70 -1.09
N TYR A 72 12.32 18.75 -2.02
CA TYR A 72 11.49 18.70 -3.22
C TYR A 72 10.10 18.09 -2.93
N ILE A 73 9.08 18.54 -3.64
CA ILE A 73 7.72 18.00 -3.59
C ILE A 73 7.47 17.18 -4.86
N PHE A 74 7.44 15.85 -4.72
CA PHE A 74 7.28 14.89 -5.82
C PHE A 74 5.82 14.78 -6.28
N VAL A 75 5.33 15.81 -6.96
CA VAL A 75 3.92 15.92 -7.41
C VAL A 75 3.53 14.92 -8.51
N TYR A 76 4.50 14.24 -9.13
CA TYR A 76 4.29 13.26 -10.21
C TYR A 76 4.84 11.87 -9.85
N GLY A 77 5.12 11.59 -8.57
CA GLY A 77 5.71 10.34 -8.11
C GLY A 77 7.22 10.46 -7.78
N GLY A 78 7.67 9.61 -6.85
CA GLY A 78 9.02 9.62 -6.27
C GLY A 78 9.02 9.90 -4.75
N PRO A 79 10.18 9.98 -4.08
CA PRO A 79 11.52 9.77 -4.64
C PRO A 79 11.76 8.31 -5.05
N TYR A 80 12.42 8.11 -6.19
CA TYR A 80 12.83 6.79 -6.68
C TYR A 80 14.33 6.61 -6.52
N ASP A 81 14.72 5.52 -5.84
CA ASP A 81 16.12 5.13 -5.70
C ASP A 81 16.57 4.38 -6.96
N PRO A 82 17.62 4.84 -7.68
CA PRO A 82 18.18 4.12 -8.83
C PRO A 82 18.50 2.66 -8.53
N ASN A 83 18.91 2.35 -7.29
CA ASN A 83 19.18 1.01 -6.84
C ASN A 83 17.94 0.11 -6.93
N ASP A 84 16.81 0.60 -6.44
CA ASP A 84 15.58 -0.19 -6.37
C ASP A 84 14.97 -0.37 -7.77
N GLU A 85 14.93 0.70 -8.57
CA GLU A 85 14.33 0.67 -9.91
C GLU A 85 15.14 -0.18 -10.91
N ILE A 86 16.46 -0.02 -10.94
CA ILE A 86 17.33 -0.79 -11.85
C ILE A 86 17.32 -2.27 -11.45
N GLN A 87 17.41 -2.59 -10.16
CA GLN A 87 17.37 -3.98 -9.73
C GLN A 87 16.00 -4.62 -9.97
N SER A 88 14.90 -3.90 -9.73
CA SER A 88 13.54 -4.39 -9.98
C SER A 88 13.35 -4.80 -11.44
N ARG A 89 13.82 -3.98 -12.40
CA ARG A 89 13.65 -4.27 -13.83
C ARG A 89 14.66 -5.26 -14.41
N PHE A 90 15.92 -5.23 -13.97
CA PHE A 90 17.03 -5.89 -14.70
C PHE A 90 17.71 -7.04 -13.96
N SER A 91 17.41 -7.30 -12.68
CA SER A 91 18.10 -8.34 -11.89
C SER A 91 17.99 -9.76 -12.44
N ASP A 92 16.94 -10.06 -13.20
CA ASP A 92 16.75 -11.36 -13.85
C ASP A 92 17.57 -11.54 -15.14
N PHE A 93 18.14 -10.47 -15.68
CA PHE A 93 18.72 -10.41 -17.02
C PHE A 93 20.18 -9.95 -17.05
N VAL A 94 20.58 -9.10 -16.09
CA VAL A 94 21.90 -8.44 -16.03
C VAL A 94 22.55 -8.76 -14.69
N GLU A 95 23.85 -9.08 -14.72
CA GLU A 95 24.62 -9.35 -13.52
C GLU A 95 24.73 -8.10 -12.62
N TYR A 96 24.67 -8.31 -11.31
CA TYR A 96 24.69 -7.22 -10.32
C TYR A 96 25.88 -6.28 -10.49
N GLU A 97 27.06 -6.80 -10.80
CA GLU A 97 28.28 -6.00 -10.99
C GLU A 97 28.12 -4.95 -12.09
N VAL A 98 27.36 -5.24 -13.15
CA VAL A 98 27.10 -4.30 -14.25
C VAL A 98 26.03 -3.28 -13.88
N MET A 99 25.01 -3.69 -13.12
CA MET A 99 23.98 -2.79 -12.61
C MET A 99 24.57 -1.83 -11.57
N GLU A 100 25.45 -2.31 -10.69
CA GLU A 100 26.10 -1.52 -9.64
C GLU A 100 26.89 -0.34 -10.22
N ASP A 101 27.58 -0.52 -11.35
CA ASP A 101 28.28 0.58 -12.02
C ASP A 101 27.31 1.69 -12.46
N LEU A 102 26.18 1.31 -13.07
CA LEU A 102 25.16 2.26 -13.51
C LEU A 102 24.48 2.94 -12.32
N ILE A 103 24.12 2.17 -11.29
CA ILE A 103 23.49 2.69 -10.07
C ILE A 103 24.42 3.70 -9.40
N HIS A 104 25.72 3.39 -9.31
CA HIS A 104 26.72 4.30 -8.76
C HIS A 104 26.78 5.61 -9.54
N ASP A 105 26.80 5.53 -10.88
CA ASP A 105 26.83 6.73 -11.72
C ASP A 105 25.56 7.59 -11.54
N LEU A 106 24.37 6.98 -11.53
CA LEU A 106 23.11 7.69 -11.31
C LEU A 106 23.04 8.33 -9.92
N TRP A 107 23.54 7.62 -8.90
CA TRP A 107 23.60 8.15 -7.54
C TRP A 107 24.60 9.30 -7.41
N MET A 108 25.73 9.26 -8.14
CA MET A 108 26.69 10.36 -8.20
C MET A 108 26.16 11.57 -8.98
N GLU A 109 25.26 11.36 -9.95
CA GLU A 109 24.62 12.42 -10.72
C GLU A 109 23.58 13.21 -9.91
N VAL A 110 22.63 12.52 -9.26
CA VAL A 110 21.47 13.15 -8.61
C VAL A 110 21.26 12.68 -7.16
N GLY A 111 21.68 11.44 -6.85
CA GLY A 111 21.43 10.80 -5.55
C GLY A 111 20.36 9.72 -5.64
N ASP A 112 19.68 9.48 -4.52
CA ASP A 112 18.60 8.50 -4.33
C ASP A 112 17.18 9.09 -4.47
N GLU A 113 17.08 10.38 -4.81
CA GLU A 113 15.80 11.10 -4.85
C GLU A 113 15.37 11.49 -6.28
N TRP A 114 15.25 10.52 -7.19
CA TRP A 114 14.81 10.81 -8.56
C TRP A 114 13.29 11.02 -8.64
N ALA A 115 12.85 11.90 -9.55
CA ALA A 115 11.43 12.17 -9.80
C ALA A 115 10.94 11.44 -11.07
N SER A 116 9.66 11.08 -11.14
CA SER A 116 9.05 10.61 -12.39
C SER A 116 8.95 11.76 -13.41
N ARG A 117 9.25 11.48 -14.68
CA ARG A 117 9.19 12.46 -15.77
C ARG A 117 7.74 12.79 -16.20
N ASP A 118 6.87 11.80 -16.30
CA ASP A 118 5.53 11.96 -16.89
C ASP A 118 4.37 11.56 -15.96
N GLY A 119 4.66 11.15 -14.71
CA GLY A 119 3.64 10.62 -13.79
C GLY A 119 3.04 9.27 -14.23
N GLU A 120 3.57 8.68 -15.31
CA GLU A 120 3.11 7.42 -15.89
C GLU A 120 3.67 6.19 -15.17
N ILE A 121 4.73 6.34 -14.36
CA ILE A 121 5.31 5.22 -13.59
C ILE A 121 4.31 4.72 -12.54
N ASP A 122 3.52 5.61 -11.95
CA ASP A 122 2.44 5.25 -11.03
C ASP A 122 1.20 4.68 -11.74
N ALA A 123 1.04 4.87 -13.06
CA ALA A 123 -0.11 4.35 -13.79
C ALA A 123 -0.04 2.83 -14.04
N GLU A 124 1.17 2.24 -14.07
CA GLU A 124 1.35 0.79 -14.22
C GLU A 124 1.57 0.06 -12.88
N VAL A 125 1.93 0.76 -11.81
CA VAL A 125 2.00 0.20 -10.43
C VAL A 125 0.61 -0.01 -9.83
N GLU A 126 -0.42 0.65 -10.36
CA GLU A 126 -1.82 0.40 -9.96
C GLU A 126 -2.33 -1.01 -10.33
N TYR A 127 -1.70 -1.71 -11.28
CA TYR A 127 -2.20 -3.00 -11.76
C TYR A 127 -1.77 -4.21 -10.92
N TYR A 128 -0.67 -4.10 -10.15
CA TYR A 128 -0.18 -5.21 -9.32
C TYR A 128 -0.82 -5.28 -7.93
N ASP A 129 -1.38 -4.17 -7.42
CA ASP A 129 -2.17 -4.19 -6.17
C ASP A 129 -3.60 -4.72 -6.45
N ASP A 130 -4.21 -4.35 -7.57
CA ASP A 130 -5.59 -4.78 -7.90
C ASP A 130 -5.67 -6.29 -8.24
N ALA A 131 -4.63 -6.85 -8.89
CA ALA A 131 -4.60 -8.27 -9.28
C ALA A 131 -4.21 -9.26 -8.15
N LEU A 132 -3.65 -8.77 -7.03
CA LEU A 132 -3.31 -9.57 -5.84
C LEU A 132 -4.15 -9.20 -4.60
N SER A 133 -4.92 -8.12 -4.64
CA SER A 133 -6.01 -7.90 -3.69
C SER A 133 -7.03 -9.04 -3.84
N ILE A 134 -7.50 -9.60 -2.73
CA ILE A 134 -8.71 -10.41 -2.78
C ILE A 134 -9.83 -9.42 -3.13
N ILE A 135 -10.18 -9.31 -4.42
CA ILE A 135 -11.14 -8.33 -4.91
C ILE A 135 -12.47 -8.58 -4.21
N VAL A 136 -12.91 -7.61 -3.41
CA VAL A 136 -14.25 -7.57 -2.83
C VAL A 136 -15.23 -7.23 -3.94
N ALA A 137 -15.74 -8.26 -4.62
CA ALA A 137 -16.62 -8.11 -5.77
C ALA A 137 -18.08 -7.91 -5.36
N THR A 138 -18.49 -8.49 -4.23
CA THR A 138 -19.85 -8.45 -3.73
C THR A 138 -19.93 -7.99 -2.29
N ARG A 139 -21.09 -7.45 -1.91
CA ARG A 139 -21.38 -7.03 -0.53
C ARG A 139 -21.23 -8.12 0.53
N ASN A 140 -21.20 -9.39 0.13
CA ASN A 140 -21.10 -10.53 1.06
C ASN A 140 -19.66 -11.03 1.20
N ASP A 141 -18.76 -10.65 0.30
CA ASP A 141 -17.39 -11.15 0.26
C ASP A 141 -16.61 -10.82 1.53
N PRO A 142 -16.69 -9.60 2.12
CA PRO A 142 -15.95 -9.29 3.35
C PRO A 142 -16.29 -10.24 4.49
N TYR A 143 -17.58 -10.54 4.66
CA TYR A 143 -18.05 -11.43 5.70
C TYR A 143 -17.64 -12.89 5.45
N ALA A 144 -17.74 -13.36 4.20
CA ALA A 144 -17.30 -14.71 3.83
C ALA A 144 -15.79 -14.89 4.04
N MET A 145 -14.99 -13.90 3.66
CA MET A 145 -13.54 -13.89 3.87
C MET A 145 -13.21 -13.90 5.37
N LEU A 146 -13.92 -13.12 6.18
CA LEU A 146 -13.77 -13.16 7.64
C LEU A 146 -14.05 -14.56 8.20
N GLU A 147 -15.18 -15.17 7.83
CA GLU A 147 -15.55 -16.51 8.31
C GLU A 147 -14.48 -17.55 7.93
N GLU A 148 -13.98 -17.52 6.69
CA GLU A 148 -12.90 -18.40 6.24
C GLU A 148 -11.62 -18.19 7.05
N ARG A 149 -11.20 -16.94 7.26
CA ARG A 149 -9.99 -16.62 8.05
C ARG A 149 -10.11 -17.11 9.49
N LEU A 150 -11.28 -16.93 10.11
CA LEU A 150 -11.53 -17.40 11.46
C LEU A 150 -11.56 -18.94 11.53
N GLU A 151 -12.08 -19.62 10.51
CA GLU A 151 -12.01 -21.09 10.42
C GLU A 151 -10.55 -21.57 10.33
N GLN A 152 -9.73 -20.97 9.47
CA GLN A 152 -8.30 -21.26 9.33
C GLN A 152 -7.56 -21.08 10.67
N ILE A 153 -7.84 -19.99 11.41
CA ILE A 153 -7.29 -19.77 12.75
C ILE A 153 -7.71 -20.89 13.71
N GLY A 154 -8.97 -21.31 13.68
CA GLY A 154 -9.45 -22.45 14.47
C GLY A 154 -8.73 -23.76 14.14
N ALA A 155 -8.42 -24.00 12.87
CA ALA A 155 -7.65 -25.15 12.44
C ALA A 155 -6.21 -25.11 12.97
N ILE A 156 -5.56 -23.94 12.97
CA ILE A 156 -4.22 -23.74 13.55
C ILE A 156 -4.22 -24.08 15.05
N LEU A 157 -5.23 -23.61 15.80
CA LEU A 157 -5.35 -23.87 17.24
C LEU A 157 -5.63 -25.34 17.56
N SER A 158 -6.26 -26.07 16.64
CA SER A 158 -6.58 -27.49 16.80
C SER A 158 -5.44 -28.42 16.36
N ALA A 159 -4.39 -27.88 15.72
CA ALA A 159 -3.26 -28.66 15.26
C ALA A 159 -2.41 -29.16 16.45
N ALA A 160 -1.83 -30.35 16.32
CA ALA A 160 -0.87 -30.85 17.30
C ALA A 160 0.43 -30.05 17.20
N LEU A 161 0.61 -29.09 18.10
CA LEU A 161 1.78 -28.20 18.12
C LEU A 161 2.88 -28.75 19.05
N PRO A 162 4.17 -28.60 18.68
CA PRO A 162 5.26 -28.81 19.62
C PRO A 162 5.18 -27.80 20.78
N VAL A 163 5.27 -28.28 22.03
CA VAL A 163 5.19 -27.49 23.27
C VAL A 163 6.10 -26.24 23.24
N LYS A 164 7.25 -26.32 22.57
CA LYS A 164 8.21 -25.20 22.50
C LYS A 164 7.71 -23.99 21.71
N ILE A 165 6.82 -24.18 20.73
CA ILE A 165 6.31 -23.11 19.86
C ILE A 165 4.84 -22.79 20.10
N GLU A 166 4.16 -23.59 20.92
CA GLU A 166 2.71 -23.49 21.17
C GLU A 166 2.28 -22.08 21.58
N SER A 167 2.94 -21.48 22.57
CA SER A 167 2.61 -20.12 23.02
C SER A 167 2.78 -19.06 21.94
N THR A 168 3.84 -19.16 21.12
CA THR A 168 4.07 -18.24 20.00
C THR A 168 3.00 -18.39 18.92
N ILE A 169 2.64 -19.62 18.57
CA ILE A 169 1.58 -19.87 17.58
C ILE A 169 0.23 -19.37 18.08
N ILE A 170 -0.10 -19.57 19.36
CA ILE A 170 -1.34 -19.05 19.95
C ILE A 170 -1.36 -17.51 19.93
N GLN A 171 -0.25 -16.85 20.26
CA GLN A 171 -0.12 -15.39 20.18
C GLN A 171 -0.31 -14.85 18.75
N LEU A 172 0.28 -15.53 17.77
CA LEU A 172 0.12 -15.17 16.36
C LEU A 172 -1.31 -15.41 15.87
N ALA A 173 -1.93 -16.52 16.28
CA ALA A 173 -3.33 -16.82 16.00
C ALA A 173 -4.28 -15.78 16.61
N TYR A 174 -4.03 -15.36 17.85
CA TYR A 174 -4.76 -14.28 18.51
C TYR A 174 -4.65 -12.96 17.73
N SER A 175 -3.43 -12.60 17.33
CA SER A 175 -3.18 -11.39 16.55
C SER A 175 -3.85 -11.45 15.18
N SER A 176 -3.81 -12.61 14.53
CA SER A 176 -4.43 -12.86 13.23
C SER A 176 -5.96 -12.73 13.30
N ALA A 177 -6.59 -13.11 14.40
CA ALA A 177 -8.03 -12.91 14.58
C ALA A 177 -8.41 -11.42 14.57
N ILE A 178 -7.65 -10.56 15.26
CA ILE A 178 -7.85 -9.11 15.20
C ILE A 178 -7.57 -8.56 13.80
N THR A 179 -6.53 -9.03 13.12
CA THR A 179 -6.25 -8.64 11.72
C THR A 179 -7.41 -9.02 10.79
N ALA A 180 -8.02 -10.19 10.97
CA ALA A 180 -9.20 -10.58 10.19
C ALA A 180 -10.39 -9.62 10.43
N LEU A 181 -10.61 -9.18 11.67
CA LEU A 181 -11.61 -8.14 11.97
C LEU A 181 -11.28 -6.81 11.29
N GLU A 182 -10.01 -6.38 11.29
CA GLU A 182 -9.59 -5.15 10.62
C GLU A 182 -9.86 -5.20 9.11
N SER A 183 -9.44 -6.29 8.46
CA SER A 183 -9.70 -6.52 7.03
C SER A 183 -11.19 -6.50 6.74
N TYR A 184 -12.00 -7.19 7.54
CA TYR A 184 -13.46 -7.14 7.38
C TYR A 184 -14.04 -5.72 7.46
N LEU A 185 -13.61 -4.92 8.44
CA LEU A 185 -14.09 -3.55 8.60
C LEU A 185 -13.65 -2.66 7.43
N TRP A 186 -12.40 -2.82 7.00
CA TRP A 186 -11.83 -2.16 5.83
C TRP A 186 -12.62 -2.50 4.56
N ASP A 187 -12.67 -3.77 4.21
CA ASP A 187 -13.29 -4.31 3.00
C ASP A 187 -14.76 -3.94 2.93
N THR A 188 -15.47 -3.99 4.06
CA THR A 188 -16.88 -3.57 4.16
C THR A 188 -17.03 -2.08 3.89
N ALA A 189 -16.24 -1.24 4.56
CA ALA A 189 -16.34 0.21 4.38
C ALA A 189 -16.01 0.60 2.93
N THR A 190 -14.92 0.08 2.39
CA THR A 190 -14.46 0.32 1.02
C THR A 190 -15.52 -0.10 0.02
N TYR A 191 -16.02 -1.34 0.09
CA TYR A 191 -17.08 -1.82 -0.80
C TYR A 191 -18.26 -0.86 -0.85
N TRP A 192 -18.82 -0.47 0.31
CA TRP A 192 -20.00 0.37 0.33
C TRP A 192 -19.72 1.80 -0.11
N VAL A 193 -18.56 2.37 0.26
CA VAL A 193 -18.18 3.72 -0.14
C VAL A 193 -17.94 3.80 -1.65
N THR A 194 -17.32 2.79 -2.28
CA THR A 194 -17.04 2.80 -3.72
C THR A 194 -18.23 2.37 -4.57
N ASN A 195 -19.08 1.46 -4.08
CA ASN A 195 -20.19 0.90 -4.87
C ASN A 195 -21.55 1.57 -4.62
N ASN A 196 -21.70 2.44 -3.61
CA ASN A 196 -22.96 3.12 -3.32
C ASN A 196 -22.79 4.64 -3.26
N ARG A 197 -23.32 5.33 -4.28
CA ARG A 197 -23.23 6.79 -4.42
C ARG A 197 -23.76 7.58 -3.22
N GLU A 198 -24.81 7.11 -2.56
CA GLU A 198 -25.36 7.78 -1.38
C GLU A 198 -24.48 7.59 -0.14
N VAL A 199 -23.86 6.40 0.00
CA VAL A 199 -22.85 6.15 1.04
C VAL A 199 -21.62 7.01 0.80
N PHE A 200 -21.09 7.02 -0.44
CA PHE A 200 -19.95 7.86 -0.84
C PHE A 200 -20.16 9.31 -0.46
N ARG A 201 -21.33 9.85 -0.81
CA ARG A 201 -21.70 11.23 -0.48
C ARG A 201 -21.71 11.49 1.02
N ARG A 202 -22.40 10.64 1.80
CA ARG A 202 -22.45 10.81 3.26
C ARG A 202 -21.07 10.70 3.88
N PHE A 203 -20.25 9.74 3.43
CA PHE A 203 -18.88 9.59 3.88
C PHE A 203 -18.09 10.89 3.74
N ILE A 204 -18.15 11.56 2.59
CA ILE A 204 -17.47 12.85 2.38
C ILE A 204 -18.06 13.95 3.28
N GLU A 205 -19.39 14.00 3.41
CA GLU A 205 -20.09 15.04 4.19
C GLU A 205 -19.84 14.92 5.70
N THR A 206 -19.65 13.70 6.23
CA THR A 206 -19.52 13.45 7.67
C THR A 206 -18.07 13.22 8.12
N ASN A 207 -17.19 12.78 7.22
CA ASN A 207 -15.79 12.55 7.55
C ASN A 207 -15.05 13.88 7.77
N THR A 208 -14.67 14.15 9.02
CA THR A 208 -14.03 15.43 9.38
C THR A 208 -12.63 15.63 8.83
N ASP A 209 -11.95 14.57 8.41
CA ASP A 209 -10.60 14.65 7.85
C ASP A 209 -10.65 15.04 6.35
N ILE A 210 -11.77 14.73 5.69
CA ILE A 210 -12.02 15.04 4.28
C ILE A 210 -12.85 16.34 4.13
N GLY A 211 -13.97 16.44 4.84
CA GLY A 211 -14.99 17.47 4.66
C GLY A 211 -14.63 18.87 5.19
N LYS A 212 -13.54 19.05 5.94
CA LYS A 212 -13.13 20.35 6.50
C LYS A 212 -12.33 21.24 5.54
N LYS A 213 -12.05 20.80 4.31
CA LYS A 213 -11.23 21.54 3.34
C LYS A 213 -12.03 22.66 2.65
N THR A 214 -11.52 23.90 2.66
CA THR A 214 -12.12 25.02 1.92
C THR A 214 -11.85 24.88 0.41
N LEU A 215 -12.89 24.89 -0.42
CA LEU A 215 -12.80 24.72 -1.87
C LEU A 215 -13.10 26.03 -2.61
N ALA A 216 -12.19 26.48 -3.49
CA ALA A 216 -12.46 27.59 -4.38
C ALA A 216 -13.24 27.13 -5.62
N VAL A 217 -14.12 28.00 -6.14
CA VAL A 217 -15.01 27.67 -7.29
C VAL A 217 -14.23 27.21 -8.52
N LYS A 218 -13.04 27.78 -8.76
CA LYS A 218 -12.17 27.41 -9.88
C LYS A 218 -11.65 25.97 -9.82
N ASP A 219 -11.58 25.38 -8.62
CA ASP A 219 -10.97 24.07 -8.39
C ASP A 219 -12.04 22.96 -8.31
N VAL A 220 -13.33 23.29 -8.51
CA VAL A 220 -14.45 22.35 -8.35
C VAL A 220 -14.36 21.15 -9.27
N PHE A 221 -14.05 21.35 -10.56
CA PHE A 221 -13.98 20.25 -11.52
C PHE A 221 -12.80 19.32 -11.23
N THR A 222 -11.61 19.87 -11.00
CA THR A 222 -10.43 19.09 -10.61
C THR A 222 -10.68 18.31 -9.31
N LYS A 223 -11.35 18.93 -8.35
CA LYS A 223 -11.69 18.25 -7.10
C LYS A 223 -12.65 17.10 -7.31
N LEU A 224 -13.66 17.27 -8.18
CA LEU A 224 -14.61 16.21 -8.51
C LEU A 224 -13.93 15.03 -9.22
N GLU A 225 -12.98 15.30 -10.11
CA GLU A 225 -12.22 14.27 -10.83
C GLU A 225 -11.37 13.41 -9.87
N LYS A 226 -10.70 14.05 -8.90
CA LYS A 226 -9.81 13.37 -7.95
C LYS A 226 -10.48 12.86 -6.68
N LEU A 227 -11.76 13.14 -6.46
CA LEU A 227 -12.40 12.88 -5.18
C LEU A 227 -12.50 11.39 -4.84
N ALA A 228 -12.73 10.55 -5.85
CA ALA A 228 -12.79 9.10 -5.67
C ALA A 228 -11.43 8.55 -5.21
N GLU A 229 -10.36 8.91 -5.93
CA GLU A 229 -8.97 8.56 -5.61
C GLU A 229 -8.56 9.06 -4.21
N GLU A 230 -8.91 10.30 -3.84
CA GLU A 230 -8.65 10.82 -2.50
C GLU A 230 -9.39 10.05 -1.40
N VAL A 231 -10.62 9.62 -1.66
CA VAL A 231 -11.38 8.81 -0.71
C VAL A 231 -10.77 7.42 -0.58
N GLU A 232 -10.37 6.79 -1.69
CA GLU A 232 -9.70 5.49 -1.70
C GLU A 232 -8.35 5.54 -0.97
N GLY A 233 -7.54 6.57 -1.23
CA GLY A 233 -6.28 6.81 -0.51
C GLY A 233 -6.50 7.03 1.00
N TYR A 234 -7.47 7.86 1.39
CA TYR A 234 -7.82 8.04 2.80
C TYR A 234 -8.19 6.73 3.48
N LEU A 235 -9.02 5.95 2.79
CA LEU A 235 -9.50 4.67 3.23
C LEU A 235 -8.31 3.70 3.41
N ARG A 236 -7.40 3.63 2.44
CA ARG A 236 -6.19 2.78 2.44
C ARG A 236 -5.28 3.08 3.63
N ASP A 237 -5.06 4.36 3.92
CA ASP A 237 -4.17 4.81 5.00
C ASP A 237 -4.84 4.78 6.40
N PHE A 238 -6.12 4.43 6.46
CA PHE A 238 -6.88 4.46 7.69
C PHE A 238 -6.46 3.33 8.65
N VAL A 239 -6.35 3.66 9.94
CA VAL A 239 -5.92 2.70 10.98
C VAL A 239 -7.14 1.95 11.55
N TRP A 240 -7.48 0.81 10.95
CA TRP A 240 -8.73 0.07 11.20
C TRP A 240 -8.89 -0.57 12.59
N HIS A 241 -7.82 -0.80 13.36
CA HIS A 241 -7.96 -1.23 14.76
C HIS A 241 -8.41 -0.13 15.73
N ARG A 242 -8.44 1.14 15.30
CA ARG A 242 -8.98 2.24 16.13
C ARG A 242 -10.50 2.26 16.03
N LEU A 243 -11.15 1.30 16.71
CA LEU A 243 -12.60 1.07 16.60
C LEU A 243 -13.43 2.30 16.98
N GLU A 244 -12.91 3.18 17.83
CA GLU A 244 -13.53 4.46 18.17
C GLU A 244 -13.62 5.43 16.98
N LYS A 245 -12.68 5.33 16.03
CA LYS A 245 -12.71 6.07 14.75
C LYS A 245 -13.45 5.33 13.66
N VAL A 246 -13.46 3.99 13.67
CA VAL A 246 -14.24 3.18 12.73
C VAL A 246 -15.74 3.39 12.96
N LYS A 247 -16.17 3.42 14.22
CA LYS A 247 -17.58 3.57 14.61
C LYS A 247 -18.31 4.71 13.87
N PRO A 248 -17.84 5.97 13.87
CA PRO A 248 -18.53 7.04 13.15
C PRO A 248 -18.56 6.82 11.62
N ILE A 249 -17.56 6.17 11.01
CA ILE A 249 -17.61 5.84 9.58
C ILE A 249 -18.83 4.96 9.28
N PHE A 250 -19.06 3.93 10.10
CA PHE A 250 -20.21 3.03 9.93
C PHE A 250 -21.54 3.69 10.36
N GLU A 251 -21.56 4.43 11.47
CA GLU A 251 -22.80 5.03 11.96
C GLU A 251 -23.28 6.23 11.13
N GLU A 252 -22.37 7.01 10.54
CA GLU A 252 -22.70 8.24 9.82
C GLU A 252 -22.75 8.02 8.30
N SER A 253 -21.80 7.28 7.73
CA SER A 253 -21.75 7.03 6.28
C SER A 253 -22.73 5.94 5.86
N LEU A 254 -22.73 4.82 6.58
CA LEU A 254 -23.59 3.67 6.29
C LEU A 254 -24.95 3.77 6.96
N GLU A 255 -25.12 4.66 7.95
CA GLU A 255 -26.34 4.83 8.74
C GLU A 255 -26.81 3.52 9.41
N ILE A 256 -25.85 2.69 9.82
CA ILE A 256 -26.11 1.47 10.58
C ILE A 256 -25.74 1.67 12.04
N LYS A 257 -26.37 0.92 12.95
CA LYS A 257 -25.98 0.96 14.36
C LYS A 257 -24.76 0.08 14.59
N MET A 258 -23.67 0.65 15.09
CA MET A 258 -22.49 -0.15 15.40
C MET A 258 -22.70 -0.97 16.68
N PRO A 259 -22.30 -2.26 16.72
CA PRO A 259 -22.28 -3.03 17.95
C PRO A 259 -21.33 -2.41 18.99
N ASN A 260 -21.41 -2.89 20.24
CA ASN A 260 -20.57 -2.36 21.31
C ASN A 260 -19.09 -2.69 21.06
N ILE A 261 -18.28 -1.67 20.79
CA ILE A 261 -16.83 -1.82 20.53
C ILE A 261 -16.01 -2.04 21.81
N ASN A 262 -16.53 -1.66 22.98
CA ASN A 262 -15.75 -1.62 24.22
C ASN A 262 -15.23 -3.00 24.64
N SER A 263 -15.94 -4.07 24.27
CA SER A 263 -15.55 -5.43 24.59
C SER A 263 -14.37 -5.92 23.72
N LEU A 264 -14.13 -5.34 22.54
CA LEU A 264 -13.02 -5.68 21.65
C LEU A 264 -11.78 -4.81 21.87
N MET A 265 -11.93 -3.61 22.46
CA MET A 265 -10.81 -2.70 22.72
C MET A 265 -9.67 -3.35 23.54
N PRO A 266 -9.92 -4.13 24.62
CA PRO A 266 -8.85 -4.82 25.33
C PRO A 266 -8.11 -5.84 24.45
N CYS A 267 -8.82 -6.52 23.55
CA CYS A 267 -8.24 -7.51 22.65
C CYS A 267 -7.31 -6.87 21.62
N VAL A 268 -7.67 -5.69 21.12
CA VAL A 268 -6.82 -4.87 20.24
C VAL A 268 -5.50 -4.49 20.93
N LEU A 269 -5.56 -4.14 22.23
CA LEU A 269 -4.35 -3.83 23.02
C LEU A 269 -3.44 -5.05 23.19
N VAL A 270 -4.03 -6.21 23.48
CA VAL A 270 -3.28 -7.48 23.56
C VAL A 270 -2.57 -7.77 22.23
N ARG A 271 -3.27 -7.62 21.09
CA ARG A 271 -2.64 -7.75 19.77
C ARG A 271 -1.50 -6.76 19.57
N HIS A 272 -1.69 -5.49 19.93
CA HIS A 272 -0.66 -4.47 19.80
C HIS A 272 0.62 -4.85 20.57
N ASP A 273 0.48 -5.35 21.80
CA ASP A 273 1.61 -5.82 22.60
C ASP A 273 2.28 -7.07 21.99
N ILE A 274 1.50 -8.00 21.43
CA ILE A 274 2.04 -9.17 20.72
C ILE A 274 2.89 -8.74 19.52
N ILE A 275 2.35 -7.88 18.64
CA ILE A 275 2.98 -7.52 17.36
C ILE A 275 4.11 -6.48 17.54
N HIS A 276 3.87 -5.40 18.27
CA HIS A 276 4.80 -4.26 18.32
C HIS A 276 5.75 -4.28 19.51
N ARG A 277 5.46 -5.09 20.54
CA ARG A 277 6.30 -5.20 21.75
C ARG A 277 6.85 -6.61 21.96
N GLY A 278 6.73 -7.48 20.94
CA GLY A 278 7.25 -8.85 20.99
C GLY A 278 6.59 -9.70 22.08
N GLY A 279 5.30 -9.48 22.33
CA GLY A 279 4.55 -10.19 23.38
C GLY A 279 4.77 -9.65 24.78
N ARG A 280 5.18 -8.39 24.93
CA ARG A 280 5.37 -7.73 26.24
C ARG A 280 4.43 -6.54 26.40
N ASP A 281 3.93 -6.34 27.61
CA ASP A 281 3.23 -5.11 27.96
C ASP A 281 4.19 -3.91 28.12
N LYS A 282 3.64 -2.73 28.41
CA LYS A 282 4.39 -1.49 28.66
C LYS A 282 5.34 -1.57 29.87
N ASP A 283 5.10 -2.51 30.77
CA ASP A 283 5.87 -2.72 32.00
C ASP A 283 6.94 -3.83 31.81
N GLY A 284 6.99 -4.44 30.61
CA GLY A 284 7.93 -5.49 30.22
C GLY A 284 7.48 -6.91 30.56
N ASN A 285 6.28 -7.10 31.09
CA ASN A 285 5.76 -8.43 31.44
C ASN A 285 5.30 -9.17 30.18
N MET A 286 5.53 -10.48 30.15
CA MET A 286 5.08 -11.31 29.03
C MET A 286 3.56 -11.44 29.03
N ILE A 287 2.94 -11.08 27.92
CA ILE A 287 1.53 -11.35 27.64
C ILE A 287 1.34 -12.85 27.47
N THR A 288 0.40 -13.41 28.22
CA THR A 288 0.00 -14.81 28.10
C THR A 288 -1.42 -14.87 27.54
N VAL A 289 -1.57 -15.57 26.43
CA VAL A 289 -2.87 -15.90 25.82
C VAL A 289 -2.94 -17.41 25.64
N SER A 290 -4.09 -17.99 25.94
CA SER A 290 -4.38 -19.41 25.77
C SER A 290 -5.17 -19.66 24.48
N ALA A 291 -5.26 -20.92 24.07
CA ALA A 291 -6.11 -21.30 22.94
C ALA A 291 -7.58 -20.93 23.20
N ASP A 292 -8.06 -21.08 24.44
CA ASP A 292 -9.41 -20.71 24.84
C ASP A 292 -9.65 -19.20 24.71
N ASP A 293 -8.69 -18.37 25.13
CA ASP A 293 -8.77 -16.90 24.93
C ASP A 293 -8.90 -16.53 23.44
N THR A 294 -8.18 -17.25 22.56
CA THR A 294 -8.27 -17.03 21.11
C THR A 294 -9.60 -17.53 20.54
N TYR A 295 -10.14 -18.66 21.04
CA TYR A 295 -11.47 -19.13 20.64
C TYR A 295 -12.57 -18.16 21.08
N ASP A 296 -12.50 -17.65 22.29
CA ASP A 296 -13.43 -16.64 22.81
C ASP A 296 -13.38 -15.37 21.98
N LEU A 297 -12.17 -14.90 21.62
CA LEU A 297 -12.00 -13.76 20.72
C LEU A 297 -12.64 -14.04 19.35
N LYS A 298 -12.41 -15.22 18.77
CA LYS A 298 -12.99 -15.61 17.47
C LYS A 298 -14.51 -15.55 17.49
N ASN A 299 -15.13 -16.15 18.51
CA ASN A 299 -16.59 -16.15 18.67
C ASN A 299 -17.11 -14.73 18.81
N HIS A 300 -16.44 -13.91 19.61
CA HIS A 300 -16.81 -12.53 19.82
C HIS A 300 -16.71 -11.68 18.53
N ILE A 301 -15.66 -11.87 17.72
CA ILE A 301 -15.54 -11.23 16.39
C ILE A 301 -16.67 -11.69 15.47
N THR A 302 -16.98 -12.98 15.46
CA THR A 302 -18.07 -13.56 14.66
C THR A 302 -19.42 -12.90 15.02
N GLU A 303 -19.72 -12.79 16.32
CA GLU A 303 -20.95 -12.14 16.80
C GLU A 303 -21.00 -10.65 16.46
N PHE A 304 -19.85 -9.97 16.57
CA PHE A 304 -19.71 -8.55 16.23
C PHE A 304 -19.96 -8.31 14.74
N ALA A 305 -19.31 -9.07 13.85
CA ALA A 305 -19.51 -9.00 12.41
C ALA A 305 -20.93 -9.36 12.00
N ALA A 306 -21.49 -10.45 12.54
CA ALA A 306 -22.88 -10.83 12.27
C ALA A 306 -23.89 -9.74 12.70
N ALA A 307 -23.59 -8.96 13.74
CA ALA A 307 -24.43 -7.83 14.14
C ALA A 307 -24.38 -6.66 13.14
N ILE A 308 -23.21 -6.38 12.56
CA ILE A 308 -23.06 -5.41 11.47
C ILE A 308 -23.82 -5.88 10.24
N GLU A 309 -23.66 -7.14 9.84
CA GLU A 309 -24.33 -7.71 8.67
C GLU A 309 -25.86 -7.66 8.77
N ARG A 310 -26.41 -7.86 9.96
CA ARG A 310 -27.86 -7.68 10.21
C ARG A 310 -28.31 -6.25 9.98
N GLU A 311 -27.53 -5.27 10.44
CA GLU A 311 -27.85 -3.86 10.22
C GLU A 311 -27.67 -3.44 8.75
N LEU A 312 -26.64 -3.93 8.08
CA LEU A 312 -26.43 -3.73 6.63
C LEU A 312 -27.58 -4.33 5.82
N SER A 313 -28.01 -5.55 6.15
CA SER A 313 -29.16 -6.21 5.50
C SER A 313 -30.46 -5.44 5.72
N ARG A 314 -30.64 -4.86 6.92
CA ARG A 314 -31.80 -4.03 7.26
C ARG A 314 -31.78 -2.69 6.51
N ARG A 315 -30.63 -2.03 6.45
CA ARG A 315 -30.46 -0.69 5.84
C ARG A 315 -30.41 -0.73 4.31
N TYR A 316 -29.86 -1.80 3.76
CA TYR A 316 -29.68 -2.06 2.34
C TYR A 316 -30.24 -3.45 2.01
N PRO A 317 -31.57 -3.62 1.97
CA PRO A 317 -32.16 -4.89 1.56
C PRO A 317 -31.78 -5.22 0.11
N ILE A 318 -31.61 -6.51 -0.19
CA ILE A 318 -31.48 -6.97 -1.57
C ILE A 318 -32.81 -6.66 -2.26
N GLY A 319 -32.78 -5.88 -3.35
CA GLY A 319 -33.99 -5.58 -4.12
C GLY A 319 -34.68 -6.86 -4.56
N LEU A 320 -35.99 -6.97 -4.30
CA LEU A 320 -36.89 -7.84 -5.04
C LEU A 320 -37.23 -7.11 -6.35
N ASP A 321 -36.24 -6.94 -7.24
CA ASP A 321 -36.47 -6.43 -8.58
C ASP A 321 -36.24 -7.53 -9.61
#